data_AF-C7MNG5-F1
#
_entry.id   AF-C7MNG5-F1
#
_cell.length_a   1.000
_cell.length_b   1.000
_cell.length_c   1.000
_cell.angle_alpha   90.00
_cell.angle_beta   90.00
_cell.angle_gamma   90.00
#
_symmetry.space_group_name_H-M   'P 1'
#
loop_
_entity.id
_entity.type
_entity.pdbx_description
1 polymer ?
#
loop_
_entity_poly.entity_id
_entity_poly.type
_entity_poly.pdbx_seq_one_letter_code
_entity_poly.pdbx_strand_id
1 'polypeptide(L)'
;MSKRSDEVDTLWTPANKVTLLRILLIPVFVVAIVSPWPDWLNAWPDAATWKPWVAAGVFALISVTDSIDGYLARSRNEVTALGKFMDPLADKILVAAALLALIELGSLPSWPALIILAREFIVSGIRMVAASRGVVIAASWYGKAKTVLQIVAILLFIIKSSQPIASSTAFYVLSWTVMVAALILTIVSMLDYLMKAVEVMGFTAATTTEEVTSLGSGTESVSFDAACDTSKITYTAGSIGESDQANKTADSTDNRNKTTDTAGSIDENDILVPACFEEQITHLATQVIRLAGNHVQLATAESCTGGLIGAALTSIPGSSASVVGGAITYSNEMKQQLLGVKAATLVEYGAVSREVACQMASGARTQMGADIAVSVTGIAGPGGAVKGKPVGTVWLALAQADGVQAYEEHFKGTRAEVRAQTVIRALQLIEAALSQ
;
A
#
# COMPACT_ATOMS: atom_id res chain seq x y z
N MET A 1 17.44 31.69 25.36
CA MET A 1 18.55 30.78 25.65
C MET A 1 17.97 29.52 26.30
N SER A 2 18.16 28.37 25.64
CA SER A 2 18.04 26.98 26.12
C SER A 2 16.71 26.45 26.69
N LYS A 3 15.99 25.68 25.85
CA LYS A 3 15.79 24.23 26.03
C LYS A 3 15.20 23.61 24.76
N ARG A 4 16.06 23.50 23.74
CA ARG A 4 15.97 22.45 22.73
C ARG A 4 16.88 21.35 23.27
N SER A 5 16.31 20.36 23.93
CA SER A 5 17.05 19.18 24.38
C SER A 5 16.52 17.99 23.62
N ASP A 6 17.20 17.70 22.51
CA ASP A 6 17.70 16.35 22.20
C ASP A 6 16.67 15.23 22.22
N GLU A 7 15.76 15.21 21.26
CA GLU A 7 15.35 13.94 20.66
C GLU A 7 16.48 13.52 19.70
N VAL A 8 17.62 13.15 20.27
CA VAL A 8 18.56 12.30 19.55
C VAL A 8 17.78 11.02 19.36
N ASP A 9 17.30 10.78 18.13
CA ASP A 9 17.00 9.43 17.66
C ASP A 9 18.22 8.60 18.04
N THR A 10 18.13 7.89 19.16
CA THR A 10 19.29 7.16 19.68
C THR A 10 19.44 5.97 18.74
N LEU A 11 20.17 6.16 17.63
CA LEU A 11 20.43 5.13 16.62
C LEU A 11 20.97 3.84 17.27
N TRP A 12 21.58 3.99 18.44
CA TRP A 12 22.15 2.93 19.28
C TRP A 12 21.20 2.41 20.36
N THR A 13 20.01 1.95 19.98
CA THR A 13 19.15 1.15 20.88
C THR A 13 19.73 -0.26 21.08
N PRO A 14 19.44 -0.92 22.22
CA PRO A 14 19.72 -2.35 22.42
C PRO A 14 19.23 -3.24 21.28
N ALA A 15 18.05 -2.96 20.70
CA ALA A 15 17.53 -3.71 19.55
C ALA A 15 18.44 -3.55 18.32
N ASN A 16 18.79 -2.31 17.95
CA ASN A 16 19.65 -2.04 16.80
C ASN A 16 21.07 -2.63 16.97
N LYS A 17 21.58 -2.69 18.21
CA LYS A 17 22.85 -3.39 18.53
C LYS A 17 22.79 -4.87 18.17
N VAL A 18 21.67 -5.54 18.48
CA VAL A 18 21.48 -6.96 18.20
C VAL A 18 21.35 -7.18 16.69
N THR A 19 20.60 -6.34 15.96
CA THR A 19 20.50 -6.42 14.50
C THR A 19 21.86 -6.21 13.82
N LEU A 20 22.65 -5.22 14.25
CA LEU A 20 24.01 -4.98 13.73
C LEU A 20 24.95 -6.15 14.00
N LEU A 21 24.91 -6.68 15.22
CA LEU A 21 25.68 -7.87 15.60
C LEU A 21 25.29 -9.06 14.72
N ARG A 22 24.00 -9.26 14.44
CA ARG A 22 23.52 -10.31 13.52
C ARG A 22 24.20 -10.19 12.16
N ILE A 23 24.18 -9.00 11.56
CA ILE A 23 24.76 -8.77 10.23
C ILE A 23 26.27 -9.09 10.24
N LEU A 24 26.99 -8.70 11.31
CA LEU A 24 28.41 -9.01 11.48
C LEU A 24 28.70 -10.51 11.68
N LEU A 25 27.73 -11.27 12.22
CA LEU A 25 27.85 -12.72 12.38
C LEU A 25 27.58 -13.51 11.08
N ILE A 26 26.98 -12.91 10.04
CA ILE A 26 26.72 -13.59 8.77
C ILE A 26 28.02 -14.05 8.09
N PRO A 27 29.06 -13.21 7.92
CA PRO A 27 30.36 -13.66 7.41
C PRO A 27 30.98 -14.76 8.26
N VAL A 28 30.82 -14.70 9.59
CA VAL A 28 31.33 -15.74 10.51
C VAL A 28 30.65 -17.08 10.22
N PHE A 29 29.33 -17.07 10.01
CA PHE A 29 28.59 -18.25 9.57
C PHE A 29 29.08 -18.79 8.22
N VAL A 30 29.27 -17.92 7.21
CA VAL A 30 29.78 -18.32 5.89
C VAL A 30 31.16 -18.95 5.99
N VAL A 31 32.06 -18.36 6.78
CA VAL A 31 33.38 -18.95 7.04
C VAL A 31 33.22 -20.29 7.75
N ALA A 32 32.37 -20.40 8.78
CA ALA A 32 32.15 -21.65 9.50
C ALA A 32 31.66 -22.79 8.59
N ILE A 33 30.79 -22.51 7.63
CA ILE A 33 30.23 -23.53 6.74
C ILE A 33 31.09 -23.83 5.50
N VAL A 34 31.75 -22.83 4.90
CA VAL A 34 32.52 -23.02 3.65
C VAL A 34 33.97 -23.43 3.92
N SER A 35 34.63 -22.87 4.94
CA SER A 35 36.09 -23.03 5.11
C SER A 35 36.55 -24.49 5.24
N PRO A 36 37.79 -24.82 4.82
CA PRO A 36 38.35 -26.16 4.93
C PRO A 36 38.86 -26.40 6.37
N TRP A 37 37.95 -26.76 7.27
CA TRP A 37 38.28 -27.03 8.68
C TRP A 37 39.35 -28.10 8.88
N PRO A 38 39.39 -29.22 8.12
CA PRO A 38 40.43 -30.23 8.30
C PRO A 38 41.84 -29.66 8.10
N ASP A 39 42.02 -28.75 7.14
CA ASP A 39 43.32 -28.16 6.81
C ASP A 39 43.72 -27.04 7.77
N TRP A 40 42.75 -26.28 8.28
CA TRP A 40 42.98 -25.16 9.20
C TRP A 40 43.10 -25.60 10.66
N LEU A 41 42.37 -26.65 11.05
CA LEU A 41 42.32 -27.20 12.40
C LEU A 41 42.94 -28.60 12.41
N ASN A 42 44.16 -28.73 11.87
CA ASN A 42 44.92 -29.99 11.83
C ASN A 42 45.04 -30.68 13.21
N ALA A 43 44.91 -29.93 14.30
CA ALA A 43 44.93 -30.44 15.67
C ALA A 43 43.61 -31.09 16.14
N TRP A 44 42.51 -30.99 15.36
CA TRP A 44 41.20 -31.53 15.70
C TRP A 44 40.75 -32.61 14.68
N PRO A 45 40.96 -33.90 14.98
CA PRO A 45 40.66 -35.00 14.06
C PRO A 45 39.21 -35.08 13.59
N ASP A 46 38.26 -34.76 14.50
CA ASP A 46 36.83 -34.82 14.21
C ASP A 46 36.26 -33.51 13.62
N ALA A 47 37.11 -32.55 13.25
CA ALA A 47 36.67 -31.24 12.76
C ALA A 47 35.70 -31.33 11.57
N ALA A 48 35.89 -32.30 10.67
CA ALA A 48 34.99 -32.55 9.54
C ALA A 48 33.58 -32.98 9.98
N THR A 49 33.47 -33.77 11.05
CA THR A 49 32.20 -34.26 11.59
C THR A 49 31.45 -33.16 12.33
N TRP A 50 32.16 -32.34 13.11
CA TRP A 50 31.58 -31.26 13.90
C TRP A 50 31.25 -30.00 13.11
N LYS A 51 31.93 -29.75 11.98
CA LYS A 51 31.75 -28.55 11.15
C LYS A 51 30.28 -28.26 10.81
N PRO A 52 29.47 -29.21 10.28
CA PRO A 52 28.06 -28.94 9.99
C PRO A 52 27.23 -28.61 11.23
N TRP A 53 27.54 -29.23 12.38
CA TRP A 53 26.83 -28.96 13.64
C TRP A 53 27.14 -27.58 14.19
N VAL A 54 28.41 -27.16 14.14
CA VAL A 54 28.79 -25.81 14.55
C VAL A 54 28.18 -24.77 13.61
N ALA A 55 28.25 -24.99 12.30
CA ALA A 55 27.61 -24.10 11.32
C ALA A 55 26.09 -23.99 11.55
N ALA A 56 25.40 -25.11 11.80
CA ALA A 56 23.98 -25.11 12.12
C ALA A 56 23.67 -24.40 13.44
N GLY A 57 24.50 -24.57 14.47
CA GLY A 57 24.37 -23.87 15.75
C GLY A 57 24.53 -22.36 15.61
N VAL A 58 25.54 -21.92 14.85
CA VAL A 58 25.75 -20.49 14.54
C VAL A 58 24.56 -19.94 13.74
N PHE A 59 24.12 -20.64 12.69
CA PHE A 59 22.95 -20.23 11.92
C PHE A 59 21.69 -20.11 12.79
N ALA A 60 21.41 -21.12 13.62
CA ALA A 60 20.27 -21.11 14.53
C ALA A 60 20.35 -19.94 15.52
N LEU A 61 21.53 -19.68 16.10
CA LEU A 61 21.74 -18.54 16.99
C LEU A 61 21.43 -17.22 16.29
N ILE A 62 21.97 -17.02 15.08
CA ILE A 62 21.71 -15.81 14.28
C ILE A 62 20.20 -15.71 13.96
N SER A 63 19.53 -16.80 13.56
CA SER A 63 18.09 -16.79 13.29
C SER A 63 17.23 -16.47 14.52
N VAL A 64 17.59 -16.97 15.70
CA VAL A 64 16.85 -16.70 16.95
C VAL A 64 17.00 -15.23 17.38
N THR A 65 18.13 -14.58 17.06
CA THR A 65 18.32 -13.16 17.40
C THR A 65 17.27 -12.23 16.77
N ASP A 66 16.58 -12.67 15.70
CA ASP A 66 15.47 -11.93 15.03
C ASP A 66 14.20 -11.83 15.85
N SER A 67 13.92 -12.88 16.62
CA SER A 67 12.80 -12.81 17.55
C SER A 67 13.15 -11.93 18.76
N ILE A 68 14.43 -11.86 19.12
CA ILE A 68 14.93 -11.16 20.30
C ILE A 68 14.96 -9.65 20.10
N ASP A 69 15.51 -9.14 19.00
CA ASP A 69 15.53 -7.69 18.73
C ASP A 69 14.13 -7.13 18.49
N GLY A 70 13.27 -7.85 17.76
CA GLY A 70 11.87 -7.49 17.58
C GLY A 70 11.08 -7.49 18.89
N TYR A 71 11.39 -8.39 19.81
CA TYR A 71 10.81 -8.39 21.16
C TYR A 71 11.34 -7.22 22.02
N LEU A 72 12.65 -6.97 22.00
CA LEU A 72 13.29 -5.85 22.71
C LEU A 72 12.73 -4.50 22.26
N ALA A 73 12.60 -4.28 20.95
CA ALA A 73 12.05 -3.05 20.39
C ALA A 73 10.60 -2.81 20.83
N ARG A 74 9.75 -3.86 20.84
CA ARG A 74 8.34 -3.76 21.26
C ARG A 74 8.17 -3.63 22.76
N SER A 75 8.95 -4.37 23.56
CA SER A 75 8.84 -4.37 25.02
C SER A 75 9.36 -3.09 25.66
N ARG A 76 10.29 -2.40 25.01
CA ARG A 76 10.88 -1.14 25.49
C ARG A 76 10.36 0.11 24.78
N ASN A 77 9.43 -0.05 23.84
CA ASN A 77 8.90 1.02 23.00
C ASN A 77 9.98 1.78 22.20
N GLU A 78 11.05 1.07 21.80
CA GLU A 78 12.25 1.59 21.13
C GLU A 78 12.23 1.29 19.62
N VAL A 79 11.08 1.52 18.97
CA VAL A 79 10.90 1.22 17.55
C VAL A 79 11.48 2.35 16.69
N THR A 80 12.70 2.16 16.18
CA THR A 80 13.41 3.16 15.36
C THR A 80 13.19 2.97 13.85
N ALA A 81 13.35 4.05 13.07
CA ALA A 81 13.31 3.98 11.60
C ALA A 81 14.44 3.13 11.02
N LEU A 82 15.64 3.22 11.61
CA LEU A 82 16.80 2.40 11.24
C LEU A 82 16.51 0.90 11.47
N GLY A 83 15.98 0.53 12.64
CA GLY A 83 15.62 -0.87 12.95
C GLY A 83 14.62 -1.45 11.96
N LYS A 84 13.54 -0.71 11.67
CA LYS A 84 12.52 -1.12 10.66
C LYS A 84 13.11 -1.41 9.27
N PHE A 85 14.19 -0.74 8.89
CA PHE A 85 14.88 -0.96 7.63
C PHE A 85 15.91 -2.10 7.73
N MET A 86 16.64 -2.17 8.83
CA MET A 86 17.71 -3.14 9.04
C MET A 86 17.21 -4.57 9.24
N ASP A 87 16.11 -4.80 9.97
CA ASP A 87 15.64 -6.16 10.27
C ASP A 87 15.29 -6.95 8.99
N PRO A 88 14.46 -6.40 8.06
CA PRO A 88 14.13 -7.11 6.82
C PRO A 88 15.31 -7.24 5.85
N LEU A 89 16.35 -6.42 6.00
CA LEU A 89 17.58 -6.50 5.22
C LEU A 89 18.47 -7.63 5.74
N ALA A 90 18.69 -7.68 7.06
CA ALA A 90 19.52 -8.68 7.72
C ALA A 90 18.99 -10.11 7.47
N ASP A 91 17.67 -10.30 7.54
CA ASP A 91 17.02 -11.59 7.28
C ASP A 91 17.30 -12.12 5.87
N LYS A 92 17.20 -11.25 4.85
CA LYS A 92 17.45 -11.63 3.46
C LYS A 92 18.91 -11.98 3.22
N ILE A 93 19.83 -11.21 3.81
CA ILE A 93 21.27 -11.45 3.67
C ILE A 93 21.65 -12.79 4.31
N LEU A 94 21.12 -13.11 5.51
CA LEU A 94 21.39 -14.36 6.19
C LEU A 94 20.91 -15.57 5.37
N VAL A 95 19.66 -15.52 4.92
CA VAL A 95 19.07 -16.57 4.09
C VAL A 95 19.85 -16.75 2.79
N ALA A 96 20.20 -15.64 2.12
CA ALA A 96 20.96 -15.69 0.88
C ALA A 96 22.36 -16.29 1.07
N ALA A 97 23.06 -15.86 2.12
CA ALA A 97 24.38 -16.40 2.47
C ALA A 97 24.32 -17.92 2.72
N ALA A 98 23.30 -18.40 3.44
CA ALA A 98 23.14 -19.82 3.70
C ALA A 98 22.82 -20.63 2.45
N LEU A 99 21.92 -20.15 1.59
CA LEU A 99 21.58 -20.85 0.35
C LEU A 99 22.77 -20.88 -0.62
N LEU A 100 23.50 -19.77 -0.76
CA LEU A 100 24.70 -19.70 -1.60
C LEU A 100 25.78 -20.65 -1.11
N ALA A 101 26.04 -20.69 0.20
CA ALA A 101 27.00 -21.63 0.78
C ALA A 101 26.60 -23.09 0.55
N LEU A 102 25.30 -23.42 0.66
CA LEU A 102 24.82 -24.78 0.39
C LEU A 102 24.93 -25.19 -1.09
N ILE A 103 24.82 -24.24 -2.02
CA ILE A 103 25.05 -24.46 -3.45
C ILE A 103 26.53 -24.68 -3.73
N GLU A 104 27.40 -23.85 -3.15
CA GLU A 104 28.86 -23.97 -3.29
C GLU A 104 29.35 -25.33 -2.79
N LEU A 105 28.78 -25.82 -1.69
CA LEU A 105 29.06 -27.15 -1.15
C LEU A 105 28.38 -28.30 -1.93
N GLY A 106 27.60 -28.00 -2.97
CA GLY A 106 26.87 -28.98 -3.78
C GLY A 106 25.75 -29.73 -3.02
N SER A 107 25.36 -29.26 -1.83
CA SER A 107 24.33 -29.89 -0.99
C SER A 107 22.92 -29.57 -1.47
N LEU A 108 22.73 -28.37 -2.03
CA LEU A 108 21.47 -27.85 -2.54
C LEU A 108 21.63 -27.45 -4.02
N PRO A 109 20.74 -27.88 -4.93
CA PRO A 109 20.72 -27.36 -6.30
C PRO A 109 20.47 -25.84 -6.32
N SER A 110 20.81 -25.17 -7.43
CA SER A 110 20.61 -23.71 -7.54
C SER A 110 19.15 -23.30 -7.70
N TRP A 111 18.29 -24.16 -8.26
CA TRP A 111 16.90 -23.80 -8.59
C TRP A 111 16.00 -23.49 -7.36
N PRO A 112 16.03 -24.23 -6.22
CA PRO A 112 15.26 -23.88 -5.03
C PRO A 112 15.69 -22.53 -4.46
N ALA A 113 17.00 -22.29 -4.42
CA ALA A 113 17.55 -21.04 -3.92
C ALA A 113 17.15 -19.87 -4.79
N LEU A 114 17.16 -20.02 -6.12
CA LEU A 114 16.71 -18.98 -7.04
C LEU A 114 15.24 -18.61 -6.80
N ILE A 115 14.34 -19.59 -6.62
CA ILE A 115 12.92 -19.33 -6.32
C ILE A 115 12.78 -18.54 -5.03
N ILE A 116 13.47 -18.98 -3.97
CA ILE A 116 13.43 -18.33 -2.66
C ILE A 116 13.93 -16.89 -2.76
N LEU A 117 15.09 -16.67 -3.35
CA LEU A 117 15.70 -15.35 -3.46
C LEU A 117 14.88 -14.41 -4.34
N ALA A 118 14.49 -14.87 -5.53
CA ALA A 118 13.65 -14.10 -6.45
C ALA A 118 12.36 -13.65 -5.76
N ARG A 119 11.70 -14.55 -5.04
CA ARG A 119 10.49 -14.23 -4.27
C ARG A 119 10.75 -13.15 -3.23
N GLU A 120 11.84 -13.23 -2.47
CA GLU A 120 12.15 -12.23 -1.43
C GLU A 120 12.32 -10.83 -2.03
N PHE A 121 12.97 -10.71 -3.19
CA PHE A 121 13.10 -9.44 -3.91
C PHE A 121 11.77 -8.97 -4.48
N ILE A 122 11.01 -9.83 -5.15
CA ILE A 122 9.72 -9.47 -5.76
C ILE A 122 8.74 -8.95 -4.70
N VAL A 123 8.52 -9.69 -3.62
CA VAL A 123 7.57 -9.29 -2.57
C VAL A 123 8.03 -8.01 -1.87
N SER A 124 9.35 -7.83 -1.69
CA SER A 124 9.88 -6.59 -1.10
C SER A 124 9.72 -5.39 -2.01
N GLY A 125 9.96 -5.56 -3.31
CA GLY A 125 9.77 -4.53 -4.32
C GLY A 125 8.31 -4.10 -4.41
N ILE A 126 7.39 -5.07 -4.49
CA ILE A 126 5.94 -4.82 -4.46
C ILE A 126 5.53 -4.03 -3.23
N ARG A 127 6.00 -4.45 -2.05
CA ARG A 127 5.65 -3.77 -0.79
C ARG A 127 6.21 -2.35 -0.73
N MET A 128 7.40 -2.13 -1.29
CA MET A 128 8.01 -0.81 -1.38
C MET A 128 7.25 0.10 -2.34
N VAL A 129 6.85 -0.39 -3.51
CA VAL A 129 6.04 0.36 -4.48
C VAL A 129 4.63 0.66 -3.93
N ALA A 130 4.02 -0.29 -3.22
CA ALA A 130 2.75 -0.04 -2.54
C ALA A 130 2.90 1.02 -1.45
N ALA A 131 3.97 0.93 -0.64
CA ALA A 131 4.26 1.91 0.41
C ALA A 131 4.53 3.32 -0.15
N SER A 132 5.21 3.44 -1.30
CA SER A 132 5.41 4.74 -1.96
C SER A 132 4.10 5.34 -2.50
N ARG A 133 3.06 4.52 -2.69
CA ARG A 133 1.69 4.96 -3.04
C ARG A 133 0.79 5.13 -1.81
N GLY A 134 1.36 5.15 -0.61
CA GLY A 134 0.61 5.31 0.64
C GLY A 134 -0.16 4.07 1.11
N VAL A 135 -0.01 2.93 0.43
CA VAL A 135 -0.70 1.67 0.78
C VAL A 135 0.26 0.72 1.47
N VAL A 136 0.06 0.47 2.76
CA VAL A 136 0.86 -0.48 3.53
C VAL A 136 0.24 -1.87 3.47
N ILE A 137 0.85 -2.78 2.69
CA ILE A 137 0.44 -4.19 2.67
C ILE A 137 0.84 -4.85 3.99
N ALA A 138 -0.15 -5.29 4.76
CA ALA A 138 0.05 -6.00 6.02
C ALA A 138 0.68 -7.38 5.81
N ALA A 139 1.49 -7.81 6.78
CA ALA A 139 2.18 -9.09 6.69
C ALA A 139 1.20 -10.26 6.80
N SER A 140 1.18 -11.14 5.80
CA SER A 140 0.32 -12.33 5.84
C SER A 140 0.88 -13.45 6.72
N TRP A 141 -0.01 -14.29 7.24
CA TRP A 141 0.35 -15.48 8.02
C TRP A 141 1.28 -16.42 7.25
N TYR A 142 1.00 -16.64 5.95
CA TYR A 142 1.84 -17.45 5.06
C TYR A 142 3.29 -16.94 5.01
N GLY A 143 3.47 -15.61 5.06
CA GLY A 143 4.78 -14.97 5.13
C GLY A 143 5.58 -15.32 6.37
N LYS A 144 4.93 -15.53 7.52
CA LYS A 144 5.60 -15.96 8.77
C LYS A 144 5.90 -17.46 8.75
N ALA A 145 4.93 -18.26 8.32
CA ALA A 145 5.06 -19.71 8.25
C ALA A 145 6.17 -20.15 7.27
N LYS A 146 6.29 -19.49 6.10
CA LYS A 146 7.37 -19.79 5.15
C LYS A 146 8.75 -19.60 5.79
N THR A 147 8.95 -18.54 6.58
CA THR A 147 10.27 -18.17 7.11
C THR A 147 10.72 -19.21 8.12
N VAL A 148 9.81 -19.67 8.99
CA VAL A 148 10.07 -20.75 9.94
C VAL A 148 10.42 -22.04 9.20
N LEU A 149 9.60 -22.48 8.24
CA LEU A 149 9.90 -23.70 7.47
C LEU A 149 11.21 -23.60 6.69
N GLN A 150 11.52 -22.43 6.16
CA GLN A 150 12.74 -22.18 5.41
C GLN A 150 13.99 -22.23 6.29
N ILE A 151 13.95 -21.63 7.49
CA ILE A 151 15.04 -21.75 8.48
C ILE A 151 15.26 -23.22 8.86
N VAL A 152 14.17 -23.97 9.12
CA VAL A 152 14.25 -25.40 9.42
C VAL A 152 14.82 -26.18 8.23
N ALA A 153 14.40 -25.89 7.01
CA ALA A 153 14.92 -26.53 5.80
C ALA A 153 16.43 -26.29 5.64
N ILE A 154 16.89 -25.05 5.82
CA ILE A 154 18.31 -24.69 5.76
C ILE A 154 19.09 -25.45 6.83
N LEU A 155 18.62 -25.48 8.09
CA LEU A 155 19.26 -26.23 9.18
C LEU A 155 19.40 -27.72 8.85
N LEU A 156 18.34 -28.33 8.31
CA LEU A 156 18.37 -29.73 7.88
C LEU A 156 19.41 -29.95 6.76
N PHE A 157 19.50 -29.04 5.78
CA PHE A 157 20.48 -29.14 4.68
C PHE A 157 21.93 -28.91 5.13
N ILE A 158 22.14 -28.06 6.15
CA ILE A 158 23.46 -27.90 6.77
C ILE A 158 23.85 -29.23 7.44
N ILE A 159 23.00 -29.77 8.32
CA ILE A 159 23.30 -30.98 9.10
C ILE A 159 23.35 -32.25 8.23
N LYS A 160 22.58 -32.29 7.14
CA LYS A 160 22.57 -33.38 6.14
C LYS A 160 23.98 -33.72 5.62
N SER A 161 24.88 -32.74 5.58
CA SER A 161 26.25 -32.93 5.12
C SER A 161 27.17 -33.65 6.13
N SER A 162 26.71 -33.89 7.37
CA SER A 162 27.50 -34.61 8.37
C SER A 162 27.60 -36.11 8.08
N GLN A 163 28.80 -36.67 8.19
CA GLN A 163 29.13 -38.06 7.88
C GLN A 163 28.22 -39.14 8.51
N PRO A 164 27.70 -39.02 9.75
CA PRO A 164 26.78 -40.02 10.30
C PRO A 164 25.34 -39.91 9.74
N ILE A 165 24.96 -38.75 9.19
CA ILE A 165 23.58 -38.47 8.74
C ILE A 165 23.47 -38.54 7.21
N ALA A 166 24.56 -38.27 6.50
CA ALA A 166 24.60 -38.22 5.04
C ALA A 166 24.17 -39.54 4.36
N SER A 167 24.32 -40.68 5.05
CA SER A 167 23.92 -42.01 4.57
C SER A 167 22.45 -42.37 4.88
N SER A 168 21.74 -41.56 5.66
CA SER A 168 20.36 -41.85 6.07
C SER A 168 19.35 -41.43 5.00
N THR A 169 18.74 -42.42 4.34
CA THR A 169 17.62 -42.18 3.40
C THR A 169 16.44 -41.46 4.07
N ALA A 170 16.15 -41.78 5.34
CA ALA A 170 15.07 -41.14 6.08
C ALA A 170 15.33 -39.63 6.29
N PHE A 171 16.57 -39.27 6.64
CA PHE A 171 16.94 -37.87 6.81
C PHE A 171 16.98 -37.11 5.48
N TYR A 172 17.46 -37.78 4.42
CA TYR A 172 17.39 -37.24 3.06
C TYR A 172 15.95 -36.89 2.68
N VAL A 173 15.01 -37.84 2.82
CA VAL A 173 13.59 -37.61 2.52
C VAL A 173 13.04 -36.49 3.38
N LEU A 174 13.27 -36.50 4.69
CA LEU A 174 12.80 -35.45 5.61
C LEU A 174 13.28 -34.05 5.19
N SER A 175 14.59 -33.90 4.92
CA SER A 175 15.17 -32.62 4.51
C SER A 175 14.52 -32.07 3.23
N TRP A 176 14.31 -32.93 2.23
CA TRP A 176 13.66 -32.56 0.98
C TRP A 176 12.17 -32.29 1.14
N THR A 177 11.46 -33.07 1.94
CA THR A 177 10.04 -32.83 2.24
C THR A 177 9.85 -31.44 2.87
N VAL A 178 10.68 -31.09 3.84
CA VAL A 178 10.63 -29.77 4.48
C VAL A 178 11.02 -28.66 3.50
N MET A 179 12.04 -28.86 2.66
CA MET A 179 12.41 -27.90 1.62
C MET A 179 11.29 -27.67 0.60
N VAL A 180 10.66 -28.74 0.11
CA VAL A 180 9.52 -28.63 -0.82
C VAL A 180 8.34 -27.93 -0.14
N ALA A 181 8.02 -28.24 1.10
CA ALA A 181 6.99 -27.53 1.86
C ALA A 181 7.31 -26.03 2.01
N ALA A 182 8.58 -25.68 2.28
CA ALA A 182 9.04 -24.30 2.33
C ALA A 182 8.89 -23.60 0.97
N LEU A 183 9.22 -24.26 -0.14
CA LEU A 183 9.04 -23.73 -1.49
C LEU A 183 7.56 -23.51 -1.83
N ILE A 184 6.69 -24.47 -1.50
CA ILE A 184 5.24 -24.34 -1.71
C ILE A 184 4.72 -23.12 -0.94
N LEU A 185 5.05 -22.98 0.36
CA LEU A 185 4.64 -21.81 1.13
C LEU A 185 5.26 -20.51 0.61
N THR A 186 6.47 -20.56 0.05
CA THR A 186 7.14 -19.42 -0.57
C THR A 186 6.34 -18.92 -1.77
N ILE A 187 5.89 -19.84 -2.64
CA ILE A 187 5.06 -19.55 -3.82
C ILE A 187 3.67 -19.08 -3.39
N VAL A 188 3.00 -19.80 -2.47
CA VAL A 188 1.67 -19.41 -1.96
C VAL A 188 1.73 -18.02 -1.34
N SER A 189 2.76 -17.74 -0.53
CA SER A 189 2.96 -16.41 0.02
C SER A 189 3.21 -15.38 -1.08
N MET A 190 4.01 -15.68 -2.10
CA MET A 190 4.23 -14.77 -3.23
C MET A 190 2.92 -14.44 -3.95
N LEU A 191 2.07 -15.44 -4.24
CA LEU A 191 0.77 -15.25 -4.87
C LEU A 191 -0.17 -14.42 -4.01
N ASP A 192 -0.23 -14.66 -2.70
CA ASP A 192 -1.00 -13.84 -1.76
C ASP A 192 -0.58 -12.36 -1.79
N TYR A 193 0.73 -12.09 -1.82
CA TYR A 193 1.23 -10.72 -1.97
C TYR A 193 0.95 -10.15 -3.36
N LEU A 194 1.09 -10.94 -4.43
CA LEU A 194 0.80 -10.51 -5.80
C LEU A 194 -0.68 -10.19 -5.99
N MET A 195 -1.60 -10.98 -5.43
CA MET A 195 -3.04 -10.71 -5.51
C MET A 195 -3.40 -9.41 -4.82
N LYS A 196 -2.92 -9.22 -3.58
CA LYS A 196 -3.07 -7.95 -2.84
C LYS A 196 -2.42 -6.79 -3.59
N ALA A 197 -1.33 -7.05 -4.28
CA ALA A 197 -0.60 -6.05 -5.04
C ALA A 197 -1.28 -5.70 -6.35
N VAL A 198 -1.87 -6.66 -7.08
CA VAL A 198 -2.65 -6.43 -8.29
C VAL A 198 -3.95 -5.71 -7.95
N GLU A 199 -4.60 -6.07 -6.84
CA GLU A 199 -5.75 -5.33 -6.29
C GLU A 199 -5.39 -3.87 -5.97
N VAL A 200 -4.14 -3.61 -5.59
CA VAL A 200 -3.62 -2.27 -5.27
C VAL A 200 -2.99 -1.55 -6.47
N MET A 201 -2.48 -2.26 -7.49
CA MET A 201 -1.65 -1.70 -8.58
C MET A 201 -2.26 -1.82 -9.99
N GLY A 202 -3.34 -2.57 -10.20
CA GLY A 202 -4.15 -2.50 -11.42
C GLY A 202 -3.52 -3.03 -12.72
N PHE A 203 -2.52 -3.92 -12.68
CA PHE A 203 -1.90 -4.43 -13.92
C PHE A 203 -2.67 -5.63 -14.50
N THR A 204 -3.35 -5.48 -15.65
CA THR A 204 -3.65 -6.62 -16.54
C THR A 204 -3.50 -6.24 -18.03
N ALA A 205 -2.91 -7.16 -18.79
CA ALA A 205 -2.40 -7.03 -20.15
C ALA A 205 -3.47 -6.91 -21.25
N ALA A 206 -3.13 -6.13 -22.28
CA ALA A 206 -3.95 -5.85 -23.46
C ALA A 206 -3.87 -6.94 -24.54
N THR A 207 -5.00 -7.22 -25.20
CA THR A 207 -5.04 -7.80 -26.55
C THR A 207 -6.13 -7.11 -27.38
N THR A 208 -5.68 -6.22 -28.28
CA THR A 208 -6.24 -5.74 -29.57
C THR A 208 -7.76 -5.73 -29.84
N THR A 209 -8.29 -4.48 -29.98
CA THR A 209 -9.13 -3.88 -31.06
C THR A 209 -10.19 -4.76 -31.77
N GLU A 210 -11.44 -4.30 -31.96
CA GLU A 210 -11.82 -3.15 -32.80
C GLU A 210 -13.12 -2.44 -32.38
N GLU A 211 -13.15 -1.14 -32.69
CA GLU A 211 -14.27 -0.19 -32.63
C GLU A 211 -15.45 -0.56 -33.53
N VAL A 212 -16.67 -0.17 -33.10
CA VAL A 212 -17.65 0.41 -34.03
C VAL A 212 -18.31 1.64 -33.39
N THR A 213 -18.12 2.74 -34.09
CA THR A 213 -18.71 4.07 -33.97
C THR A 213 -20.24 4.08 -34.05
N SER A 214 -20.89 4.97 -33.30
CA SER A 214 -22.12 5.62 -33.78
C SER A 214 -22.24 7.07 -33.28
N LEU A 215 -22.48 7.92 -34.28
CA LEU A 215 -22.61 9.37 -34.27
C LEU A 215 -23.96 9.86 -33.72
N GLY A 216 -23.93 11.13 -33.27
CA GLY A 216 -25.05 12.06 -33.33
C GLY A 216 -25.72 12.32 -31.98
N SER A 217 -26.04 13.54 -31.56
CA SER A 217 -26.15 14.83 -32.27
C SER A 217 -26.18 15.95 -31.22
N GLY A 218 -25.65 17.12 -31.58
CA GLY A 218 -25.50 18.26 -30.68
C GLY A 218 -26.76 19.10 -30.46
N THR A 219 -26.69 19.97 -29.46
CA THR A 219 -27.17 21.37 -29.49
C THR A 219 -26.59 22.16 -28.31
N GLU A 220 -26.18 23.39 -28.60
CA GLU A 220 -25.37 24.36 -27.81
C GLU A 220 -26.12 24.92 -26.59
N SER A 221 -25.49 25.28 -25.46
CA SER A 221 -24.71 26.50 -25.15
C SER A 221 -24.49 26.47 -23.61
N VAL A 222 -23.50 27.03 -22.91
CA VAL A 222 -22.76 28.31 -22.92
C VAL A 222 -21.40 28.06 -22.24
N SER A 223 -20.36 28.76 -22.69
CA SER A 223 -18.96 28.66 -22.25
C SER A 223 -18.65 29.40 -20.94
N PHE A 224 -17.72 28.84 -20.15
CA PHE A 224 -16.83 29.59 -19.27
C PHE A 224 -15.45 28.93 -19.33
N ASP A 225 -14.46 29.69 -19.80
CA ASP A 225 -13.10 29.23 -20.06
C ASP A 225 -12.31 29.09 -18.76
N ALA A 226 -11.79 27.89 -18.54
CA ALA A 226 -10.61 27.63 -17.72
C ALA A 226 -9.83 26.49 -18.40
N ALA A 227 -9.30 26.77 -19.60
CA ALA A 227 -8.42 25.86 -20.30
C ALA A 227 -7.02 25.91 -19.67
N CYS A 228 -6.64 24.82 -18.99
CA CYS A 228 -5.23 24.48 -18.82
C CYS A 228 -4.73 24.00 -20.19
N ASP A 229 -3.96 24.83 -20.88
CA ASP A 229 -3.40 24.56 -22.21
C ASP A 229 -2.33 23.46 -22.13
N THR A 230 -2.69 22.24 -22.54
CA THR A 230 -1.80 21.08 -22.61
C THR A 230 -1.05 20.97 -23.94
N SER A 231 -1.08 21.99 -24.81
CA SER A 231 -0.52 21.92 -26.18
C SER A 231 0.99 22.19 -26.30
N LYS A 232 1.74 22.32 -25.20
CA LYS A 232 3.20 22.53 -25.24
C LYS A 232 3.98 21.57 -24.34
N ILE A 233 4.00 20.30 -24.68
CA ILE A 233 5.08 19.40 -24.25
C ILE A 233 5.59 18.64 -25.47
N THR A 234 6.69 19.15 -26.04
CA THR A 234 7.43 18.50 -27.12
C THR A 234 8.32 17.41 -26.52
N TYR A 235 7.99 16.14 -26.75
CA TYR A 235 8.92 15.03 -26.48
C TYR A 235 9.69 14.70 -27.76
N THR A 236 11.01 14.96 -27.76
CA THR A 236 11.92 14.39 -28.74
C THR A 236 12.14 12.92 -28.41
N ALA A 237 11.44 12.03 -29.11
CA ALA A 237 11.71 10.60 -29.08
C ALA A 237 12.95 10.28 -29.93
N GLY A 238 14.01 9.80 -29.26
CA GLY A 238 15.16 9.19 -29.91
C GLY A 238 14.81 7.81 -30.45
N SER A 239 15.14 7.60 -31.71
CA SER A 239 14.96 6.37 -32.49
C SER A 239 15.72 5.17 -31.93
N ILE A 240 15.07 4.02 -31.83
CA ILE A 240 15.66 2.71 -32.17
C ILE A 240 14.55 1.89 -32.83
N GLY A 241 14.77 1.49 -34.08
CA GLY A 241 13.83 0.69 -34.85
C GLY A 241 14.10 -0.80 -34.73
N GLU A 242 13.10 -1.61 -35.09
CA GLU A 242 13.29 -2.78 -35.94
C GLU A 242 11.94 -3.30 -36.44
N SER A 243 12.01 -3.89 -37.62
CA SER A 243 10.95 -4.30 -38.52
C SER A 243 10.40 -5.70 -38.21
N ASP A 244 9.15 -5.96 -38.58
CA ASP A 244 8.79 -6.91 -39.67
C ASP A 244 7.43 -7.63 -39.49
N GLN A 245 6.59 -7.41 -40.50
CA GLN A 245 5.71 -8.32 -41.26
C GLN A 245 5.00 -9.52 -40.60
N ALA A 246 3.67 -9.39 -40.57
CA ALA A 246 2.68 -10.13 -41.38
C ALA A 246 2.36 -11.64 -41.13
N ASN A 247 1.04 -11.88 -40.96
CA ASN A 247 0.16 -12.66 -41.85
C ASN A 247 -0.50 -13.94 -41.28
N LYS A 248 -1.86 -13.97 -41.35
CA LYS A 248 -2.78 -15.11 -41.68
C LYS A 248 -2.75 -16.37 -40.77
N THR A 249 -3.81 -17.15 -40.53
CA THR A 249 -5.18 -17.29 -41.07
C THR A 249 -5.96 -18.26 -40.15
N ALA A 250 -7.27 -18.01 -40.02
CA ALA A 250 -8.39 -18.96 -40.08
C ALA A 250 -8.50 -20.20 -39.14
N ASP A 251 -9.65 -20.28 -38.47
CA ASP A 251 -10.71 -21.29 -38.71
C ASP A 251 -11.26 -22.04 -37.46
N SER A 252 -12.59 -22.13 -37.49
CA SER A 252 -13.45 -23.20 -36.96
C SER A 252 -13.91 -23.22 -35.49
N THR A 253 -15.18 -22.86 -35.35
CA THR A 253 -16.29 -23.66 -34.77
C THR A 253 -16.45 -23.88 -33.25
N ASP A 254 -17.68 -23.53 -32.84
CA ASP A 254 -18.61 -24.28 -31.96
C ASP A 254 -18.76 -23.87 -30.48
N ASN A 255 -19.63 -22.88 -30.27
CA ASN A 255 -20.93 -23.06 -29.61
C ASN A 255 -20.98 -23.76 -28.24
N ARG A 256 -21.16 -22.98 -27.16
CA ARG A 256 -22.10 -23.34 -26.09
C ARG A 256 -22.54 -22.14 -25.24
N ASN A 257 -23.86 -21.98 -25.25
CA ASN A 257 -24.74 -21.03 -24.56
C ASN A 257 -24.53 -20.80 -23.05
N LYS A 258 -24.98 -19.60 -22.63
CA LYS A 258 -25.57 -19.20 -21.33
C LYS A 258 -24.60 -19.10 -20.13
N THR A 259 -24.59 -18.08 -19.28
CA THR A 259 -25.57 -17.02 -18.96
C THR A 259 -24.86 -15.95 -18.12
N THR A 260 -25.07 -14.67 -18.47
CA THR A 260 -25.17 -13.47 -17.61
C THR A 260 -24.50 -13.46 -16.22
N ASP A 261 -23.52 -12.57 -16.05
CA ASP A 261 -23.48 -11.64 -14.92
C ASP A 261 -22.63 -10.41 -15.29
N THR A 262 -23.32 -9.27 -15.47
CA THR A 262 -22.75 -7.97 -15.84
C THR A 262 -22.31 -7.20 -14.61
N ALA A 263 -21.02 -7.22 -14.29
CA ALA A 263 -20.38 -6.15 -13.52
C ALA A 263 -19.82 -5.13 -14.52
N GLY A 264 -20.32 -3.89 -14.49
CA GLY A 264 -19.92 -2.83 -15.42
C GLY A 264 -18.41 -2.59 -15.40
N SER A 265 -17.82 -2.46 -16.60
CA SER A 265 -16.41 -2.13 -16.78
C SER A 265 -16.06 -0.84 -16.03
N ILE A 266 -15.10 -0.89 -15.12
CA ILE A 266 -14.55 0.28 -14.44
C ILE A 266 -13.57 0.95 -15.42
N ASP A 267 -13.83 2.19 -15.83
CA ASP A 267 -12.91 2.99 -16.64
C ASP A 267 -11.72 3.44 -15.75
N GLU A 268 -10.48 3.23 -16.19
CA GLU A 268 -9.29 3.66 -15.43
C GLU A 268 -9.25 5.20 -15.25
N ASN A 269 -9.82 5.94 -16.21
CA ASN A 269 -9.96 7.40 -16.09
C ASN A 269 -10.94 7.79 -14.97
N ASP A 270 -11.86 6.90 -14.56
CA ASP A 270 -12.73 7.10 -13.40
C ASP A 270 -12.00 6.92 -12.05
N ILE A 271 -10.75 6.41 -12.06
CA ILE A 271 -9.97 6.14 -10.84
C ILE A 271 -8.84 7.15 -10.66
N LEU A 272 -8.13 7.48 -11.74
CA LEU A 272 -6.94 8.34 -11.68
C LEU A 272 -7.32 9.82 -11.58
N VAL A 273 -6.72 10.52 -10.60
CA VAL A 273 -6.83 11.97 -10.47
C VAL A 273 -5.71 12.62 -11.28
N PRO A 274 -6.00 13.53 -12.22
CA PRO A 274 -4.96 14.27 -12.93
C PRO A 274 -4.05 15.06 -11.97
N ALA A 275 -2.74 15.06 -12.22
CA ALA A 275 -1.72 15.67 -11.35
C ALA A 275 -1.97 17.17 -11.03
N CYS A 276 -2.63 17.91 -11.93
CA CYS A 276 -2.98 19.31 -11.69
C CYS A 276 -3.93 19.49 -10.50
N PHE A 277 -4.86 18.54 -10.28
CA PHE A 277 -5.75 18.58 -9.13
C PHE A 277 -5.00 18.27 -7.84
N GLU A 278 -4.04 17.33 -7.86
CA GLU A 278 -3.23 17.00 -6.67
C GLU A 278 -2.41 18.20 -6.18
N GLU A 279 -1.79 18.94 -7.10
CA GLU A 279 -1.02 20.15 -6.78
C GLU A 279 -1.94 21.23 -6.17
N GLN A 280 -3.11 21.45 -6.77
CA GLN A 280 -4.08 22.43 -6.28
C GLN A 280 -4.66 22.06 -4.90
N ILE A 281 -4.98 20.79 -4.68
CA ILE A 281 -5.46 20.28 -3.38
C ILE A 281 -4.41 20.50 -2.30
N THR A 282 -3.15 20.17 -2.60
CA THR A 282 -2.03 20.34 -1.66
C THR A 282 -1.82 21.81 -1.30
N HIS A 283 -1.89 22.70 -2.30
CA HIS A 283 -1.79 24.15 -2.10
C HIS A 283 -2.90 24.68 -1.18
N LEU A 284 -4.16 24.38 -1.48
CA LEU A 284 -5.31 24.83 -0.69
C LEU A 284 -5.31 24.25 0.73
N ALA A 285 -5.00 22.96 0.89
CA ALA A 285 -4.91 22.33 2.21
C ALA A 285 -3.81 22.99 3.05
N THR A 286 -2.67 23.33 2.44
CA THR A 286 -1.60 24.07 3.10
C THR A 286 -2.06 25.45 3.58
N GLN A 287 -2.84 26.17 2.77
CA GLN A 287 -3.41 27.47 3.16
C GLN A 287 -4.41 27.32 4.30
N VAL A 288 -5.33 26.35 4.22
CA VAL A 288 -6.32 26.08 5.28
C VAL A 288 -5.65 25.78 6.61
N ILE A 289 -4.69 24.84 6.66
CA ILE A 289 -4.01 24.47 7.90
C ILE A 289 -3.22 25.66 8.48
N ARG A 290 -2.60 26.46 7.61
CA ARG A 290 -1.88 27.68 8.04
C ARG A 290 -2.82 28.72 8.64
N LEU A 291 -3.98 28.96 8.02
CA LEU A 291 -4.96 29.95 8.49
C LEU A 291 -5.66 29.49 9.78
N ALA A 292 -6.00 28.21 9.89
CA ALA A 292 -6.62 27.66 11.09
C ALA A 292 -5.67 27.71 12.30
N GLY A 293 -4.38 27.45 12.07
CA GLY A 293 -3.35 27.46 13.11
C GLY A 293 -3.72 26.53 14.28
N ASN A 294 -3.59 27.03 15.51
CA ASN A 294 -3.98 26.30 16.72
C ASN A 294 -5.26 26.87 17.35
N HIS A 295 -5.99 27.73 16.62
CA HIS A 295 -7.09 28.54 17.17
C HIS A 295 -8.46 28.13 16.66
N VAL A 296 -8.51 27.38 15.56
CA VAL A 296 -9.76 26.92 14.94
C VAL A 296 -9.72 25.41 14.78
N GLN A 297 -10.71 24.74 15.34
CA GLN A 297 -10.91 23.30 15.20
C GLN A 297 -11.76 23.00 13.96
N LEU A 298 -11.27 22.11 13.10
CA LEU A 298 -11.83 21.73 11.81
C LEU A 298 -12.30 20.27 11.84
N ALA A 299 -13.49 20.02 11.29
CA ALA A 299 -14.04 18.67 11.09
C ALA A 299 -14.55 18.44 9.66
N THR A 300 -14.58 17.19 9.21
CA THR A 300 -15.14 16.81 7.90
C THR A 300 -16.23 15.73 8.02
N ALA A 301 -17.26 15.80 7.16
CA ALA A 301 -18.25 14.75 6.97
C ALA A 301 -18.38 14.38 5.49
N GLU A 302 -17.92 13.19 5.13
CA GLU A 302 -17.67 12.82 3.74
C GLU A 302 -18.55 11.65 3.30
N SER A 303 -19.13 11.77 2.11
CA SER A 303 -19.82 10.67 1.42
C SER A 303 -19.09 10.34 0.11
N CYS A 304 -19.39 11.00 -1.00
CA CYS A 304 -18.84 10.66 -2.33
C CYS A 304 -17.31 10.83 -2.44
N THR A 305 -16.71 11.71 -1.64
CA THR A 305 -15.26 11.88 -1.57
C THR A 305 -14.57 10.76 -0.81
N GLY A 306 -15.25 10.06 0.11
CA GLY A 306 -14.71 8.87 0.78
C GLY A 306 -13.48 9.13 1.66
N GLY A 307 -13.35 10.32 2.27
CA GLY A 307 -12.24 10.66 3.16
C GLY A 307 -11.14 11.51 2.52
N LEU A 308 -11.27 11.88 1.23
CA LEU A 308 -10.25 12.66 0.53
C LEU A 308 -10.08 14.08 1.09
N ILE A 309 -11.11 14.70 1.67
CA ILE A 309 -10.98 16.03 2.28
C ILE A 309 -10.15 15.92 3.58
N GLY A 310 -10.48 14.93 4.42
CA GLY A 310 -9.71 14.62 5.62
C GLY A 310 -8.27 14.25 5.30
N ALA A 311 -8.05 13.42 4.26
CA ALA A 311 -6.71 13.06 3.79
C ALA A 311 -5.92 14.28 3.30
N ALA A 312 -6.54 15.18 2.54
CA ALA A 312 -5.90 16.40 2.07
C ALA A 312 -5.41 17.27 3.24
N LEU A 313 -6.29 17.53 4.22
CA LEU A 313 -5.95 18.33 5.41
C LEU A 313 -4.86 17.66 6.26
N THR A 314 -4.97 16.35 6.50
CA THR A 314 -4.04 15.61 7.38
C THR A 314 -2.69 15.30 6.73
N SER A 315 -2.58 15.42 5.41
CA SER A 315 -1.29 15.31 4.71
C SER A 315 -0.35 16.48 4.99
N ILE A 316 -0.88 17.62 5.45
CA ILE A 316 -0.09 18.81 5.79
C ILE A 316 0.50 18.66 7.20
N PRO A 317 1.84 18.79 7.36
CA PRO A 317 2.48 18.76 8.68
C PRO A 317 1.91 19.80 9.63
N GLY A 318 1.64 19.40 10.88
CA GLY A 318 1.04 20.27 11.91
C GLY A 318 -0.49 20.33 11.89
N SER A 319 -1.15 19.62 10.97
CA SER A 319 -2.62 19.54 10.89
C SER A 319 -3.29 19.06 12.17
N SER A 320 -2.62 18.29 13.03
CA SER A 320 -3.16 17.84 14.33
C SER A 320 -3.48 18.97 15.31
N ALA A 321 -3.04 20.20 15.05
CA ALA A 321 -3.35 21.35 15.89
C ALA A 321 -4.74 21.95 15.61
N SER A 322 -5.30 21.71 14.42
CA SER A 322 -6.60 22.23 13.99
C SER A 322 -7.58 21.14 13.56
N VAL A 323 -7.14 20.02 12.98
CA VAL A 323 -8.05 18.97 12.51
C VAL A 323 -8.40 18.03 13.66
N VAL A 324 -9.64 18.08 14.14
CA VAL A 324 -10.11 17.26 15.29
C VAL A 324 -10.67 15.91 14.89
N GLY A 325 -11.16 15.78 13.66
CA GLY A 325 -11.75 14.53 13.21
C GLY A 325 -12.44 14.62 11.86
N GLY A 326 -12.87 13.46 11.39
CA GLY A 326 -13.68 13.33 10.19
C GLY A 326 -14.55 12.09 10.26
N ALA A 327 -15.69 12.10 9.57
CA ALA A 327 -16.60 10.98 9.47
C ALA A 327 -16.86 10.64 8.02
N ILE A 328 -16.59 9.39 7.63
CA ILE A 328 -16.96 8.87 6.31
C ILE A 328 -18.31 8.17 6.46
N THR A 329 -19.37 8.83 6.02
CA THR A 329 -20.76 8.35 6.12
C THR A 329 -21.31 8.01 4.74
N TYR A 330 -20.75 6.99 4.11
CA TYR A 330 -21.11 6.60 2.73
C TYR A 330 -22.57 6.13 2.63
N SER A 331 -23.07 5.36 3.61
CA SER A 331 -24.45 4.88 3.65
C SER A 331 -25.40 5.81 4.40
N ASN A 332 -26.71 5.65 4.18
CA ASN A 332 -27.75 6.43 4.87
C ASN A 332 -27.81 6.11 6.37
N GLU A 333 -27.52 4.86 6.75
CA GLU A 333 -27.45 4.41 8.13
C GLU A 333 -26.30 5.13 8.86
N MET A 334 -25.13 5.23 8.22
CA MET A 334 -23.98 5.92 8.80
C MET A 334 -24.21 7.44 8.95
N LYS A 335 -24.93 8.06 8.00
CA LYS A 335 -25.34 9.48 8.11
C LYS A 335 -26.23 9.71 9.35
N GLN A 336 -27.13 8.77 9.65
CA GLN A 336 -27.99 8.84 10.84
C GLN A 336 -27.20 8.58 12.12
N GLN A 337 -26.42 7.50 12.16
CA GLN A 337 -25.74 7.04 13.37
C GLN A 337 -24.63 7.98 13.84
N LEU A 338 -23.79 8.46 12.91
CA LEU A 338 -22.62 9.27 13.27
C LEU A 338 -22.92 10.77 13.30
N LEU A 339 -23.82 11.25 12.45
CA LEU A 339 -24.04 12.68 12.23
C LEU A 339 -25.45 13.14 12.64
N GLY A 340 -26.32 12.23 13.08
CA GLY A 340 -27.67 12.58 13.51
C GLY A 340 -28.57 13.08 12.37
N VAL A 341 -28.24 12.76 11.12
CA VAL A 341 -29.13 13.05 9.97
C VAL A 341 -30.46 12.36 10.21
N LYS A 342 -31.58 13.06 10.01
CA LYS A 342 -32.92 12.53 10.29
C LYS A 342 -33.35 11.57 9.19
N ALA A 343 -33.90 10.41 9.58
CA ALA A 343 -34.48 9.45 8.64
C ALA A 343 -35.54 10.10 7.72
N ALA A 344 -36.40 10.96 8.28
CA ALA A 344 -37.41 11.69 7.51
C ALA A 344 -36.81 12.56 6.39
N THR A 345 -35.67 13.24 6.67
CA THR A 345 -34.98 14.06 5.67
C THR A 345 -34.41 13.23 4.53
N LEU A 346 -33.86 12.05 4.83
CA LEU A 346 -33.35 11.12 3.81
C LEU A 346 -34.47 10.56 2.93
N VAL A 347 -35.65 10.29 3.51
CA VAL A 347 -36.83 9.81 2.78
C VAL A 347 -37.41 10.90 1.88
N GLU A 348 -37.53 12.13 2.38
CA GLU A 348 -38.20 13.23 1.66
C GLU A 348 -37.31 13.84 0.57
N TYR A 349 -36.02 14.09 0.86
CA TYR A 349 -35.13 14.85 -0.03
C TYR A 349 -34.05 13.98 -0.73
N GLY A 350 -33.83 12.77 -0.24
CA GLY A 350 -32.75 11.89 -0.67
C GLY A 350 -31.37 12.30 -0.10
N ALA A 351 -30.40 11.39 -0.19
CA ALA A 351 -29.05 11.59 0.39
C ALA A 351 -28.24 12.72 -0.27
N VAL A 352 -28.49 13.02 -1.54
CA VAL A 352 -27.84 14.09 -2.30
C VAL A 352 -28.79 15.28 -2.33
N SER A 353 -28.80 16.07 -1.26
CA SER A 353 -29.69 17.21 -1.07
C SER A 353 -29.07 18.26 -0.15
N ARG A 354 -29.60 19.49 -0.23
CA ARG A 354 -29.23 20.58 0.65
C ARG A 354 -29.44 20.23 2.12
N GLU A 355 -30.59 19.65 2.44
CA GLU A 355 -31.03 19.36 3.81
C GLU A 355 -30.11 18.32 4.46
N VAL A 356 -29.74 17.27 3.71
CA VAL A 356 -28.83 16.25 4.20
C VAL A 356 -27.43 16.80 4.38
N ALA A 357 -26.91 17.59 3.43
CA ALA A 357 -25.61 18.25 3.60
C ALA A 357 -25.59 19.16 4.84
N CYS A 358 -26.60 20.01 5.04
CA CYS A 358 -26.68 20.87 6.22
C CYS A 358 -26.70 20.08 7.55
N GLN A 359 -27.44 18.96 7.59
CA GLN A 359 -27.49 18.10 8.78
C GLN A 359 -26.16 17.37 9.00
N MET A 360 -25.49 16.90 7.94
CA MET A 360 -24.16 16.30 8.03
C MET A 360 -23.12 17.29 8.58
N ALA A 361 -23.09 18.53 8.09
CA ALA A 361 -22.18 19.57 8.58
C ALA A 361 -22.46 19.95 10.04
N SER A 362 -23.74 20.18 10.39
CA SER A 362 -24.15 20.46 11.79
C SER A 362 -23.77 19.32 12.73
N GLY A 363 -24.03 18.09 12.31
CA GLY A 363 -23.72 16.87 13.04
C GLY A 363 -22.22 16.74 13.28
N ALA A 364 -21.40 16.89 12.23
CA ALA A 364 -19.95 16.81 12.34
C ALA A 364 -19.40 17.87 13.30
N ARG A 365 -19.84 19.12 13.16
CA ARG A 365 -19.45 20.22 14.05
C ARG A 365 -19.74 19.91 15.51
N THR A 366 -20.96 19.45 15.79
CA THR A 366 -21.42 19.20 17.17
C THR A 366 -20.77 17.96 17.77
N GLN A 367 -20.74 16.84 17.04
CA GLN A 367 -20.25 15.56 17.56
C GLN A 367 -18.73 15.55 17.76
N MET A 368 -17.99 16.31 16.95
CA MET A 368 -16.53 16.38 17.04
C MET A 368 -16.03 17.60 17.84
N GLY A 369 -16.94 18.49 18.27
CA GLY A 369 -16.56 19.71 18.98
C GLY A 369 -15.71 20.67 18.14
N ALA A 370 -15.98 20.75 16.84
CA ALA A 370 -15.25 21.61 15.91
C ALA A 370 -15.86 23.02 15.85
N ASP A 371 -15.03 24.02 15.53
CA ASP A 371 -15.49 25.38 15.25
C ASP A 371 -16.13 25.46 13.87
N ILE A 372 -15.47 24.84 12.88
CA ILE A 372 -15.91 24.77 11.49
C ILE A 372 -15.99 23.30 11.06
N ALA A 373 -17.10 22.91 10.43
CA ALA A 373 -17.22 21.60 9.80
C ALA A 373 -17.72 21.70 8.36
N VAL A 374 -17.02 21.03 7.44
CA VAL A 374 -17.49 20.88 6.06
C VAL A 374 -18.11 19.50 5.87
N SER A 375 -19.17 19.42 5.09
CA SER A 375 -19.75 18.14 4.66
C SER A 375 -19.99 18.09 3.16
N VAL A 376 -19.94 16.88 2.60
CA VAL A 376 -20.18 16.64 1.17
C VAL A 376 -21.02 15.38 0.92
N THR A 377 -21.99 15.50 0.02
CA THR A 377 -22.82 14.39 -0.46
C THR A 377 -23.16 14.60 -1.94
N GLY A 378 -22.97 13.58 -2.78
CA GLY A 378 -23.05 13.77 -4.22
C GLY A 378 -23.00 12.48 -5.04
N ILE A 379 -23.22 12.63 -6.35
CA ILE A 379 -23.21 11.54 -7.34
C ILE A 379 -21.92 11.66 -8.15
N ALA A 380 -20.87 10.96 -7.72
CA ALA A 380 -19.59 11.03 -8.42
C ALA A 380 -19.57 10.30 -9.78
N GLY A 381 -20.50 9.38 -10.04
CA GLY A 381 -20.52 8.58 -11.28
C GLY A 381 -19.74 7.26 -11.20
N PRO A 382 -19.63 6.51 -12.32
CA PRO A 382 -20.27 6.80 -13.61
C PRO A 382 -21.79 6.54 -13.61
N GLY A 383 -22.30 5.79 -12.62
CA GLY A 383 -23.74 5.55 -12.41
C GLY A 383 -24.35 6.41 -11.28
N GLY A 384 -25.63 6.17 -11.00
CA GLY A 384 -26.32 6.75 -9.84
C GLY A 384 -27.04 8.08 -10.08
N ALA A 385 -27.09 8.56 -11.34
CA ALA A 385 -27.96 9.68 -11.71
C ALA A 385 -29.42 9.36 -11.38
N VAL A 386 -30.14 10.34 -10.82
CA VAL A 386 -31.58 10.27 -10.59
C VAL A 386 -32.26 11.44 -11.27
N LYS A 387 -33.59 11.37 -11.43
CA LYS A 387 -34.36 12.44 -12.07
C LYS A 387 -34.08 13.79 -11.40
N GLY A 388 -33.53 14.73 -12.16
CA GLY A 388 -33.18 16.08 -11.70
C GLY A 388 -31.80 16.21 -11.02
N LYS A 389 -31.03 15.13 -10.84
CA LYS A 389 -29.68 15.15 -10.25
C LYS A 389 -28.74 14.29 -11.10
N PRO A 390 -28.13 14.86 -12.16
CA PRO A 390 -27.20 14.11 -13.00
C PRO A 390 -25.92 13.70 -12.24
N VAL A 391 -25.12 12.82 -12.86
CA VAL A 391 -23.74 12.58 -12.40
C VAL A 391 -23.00 13.92 -12.37
N GLY A 392 -22.21 14.14 -11.32
CA GLY A 392 -21.53 15.40 -11.06
C GLY A 392 -22.26 16.32 -10.09
N THR A 393 -23.54 16.07 -9.77
CA THR A 393 -24.26 16.83 -8.74
C THR A 393 -23.70 16.53 -7.35
N VAL A 394 -23.20 17.57 -6.69
CA VAL A 394 -22.63 17.50 -5.34
C VAL A 394 -23.18 18.64 -4.49
N TRP A 395 -23.68 18.32 -3.30
CA TRP A 395 -24.01 19.28 -2.27
C TRP A 395 -22.89 19.34 -1.24
N LEU A 396 -22.37 20.54 -1.01
CA LEU A 396 -21.45 20.86 0.07
C LEU A 396 -22.18 21.71 1.12
N ALA A 397 -21.85 21.55 2.38
CA ALA A 397 -22.31 22.47 3.42
C ALA A 397 -21.20 22.78 4.41
N LEU A 398 -21.14 24.03 4.87
CA LEU A 398 -20.20 24.52 5.86
C LEU A 398 -20.98 24.97 7.09
N ALA A 399 -20.69 24.37 8.23
CA ALA A 399 -21.25 24.74 9.53
C ALA A 399 -20.23 25.52 10.35
N GLN A 400 -20.65 26.66 10.86
CA GLN A 400 -19.91 27.55 11.76
C GLN A 400 -20.79 27.90 12.97
N ALA A 401 -20.30 28.79 13.85
CA ALA A 401 -21.06 29.21 15.04
C ALA A 401 -22.33 30.01 14.70
N ASP A 402 -22.32 30.75 13.58
CA ASP A 402 -23.40 31.65 13.14
C ASP A 402 -24.45 30.96 12.26
N GLY A 403 -24.17 29.75 11.77
CA GLY A 403 -25.14 28.96 11.02
C GLY A 403 -24.51 27.91 10.10
N VAL A 404 -25.32 27.44 9.15
CA VAL A 404 -24.90 26.47 8.13
C VAL A 404 -25.28 26.98 6.75
N GLN A 405 -24.29 27.08 5.88
CA GLN A 405 -24.45 27.45 4.47
C GLN A 405 -24.25 26.23 3.59
N ALA A 406 -25.01 26.12 2.49
CA ALA A 406 -24.95 25.00 1.58
C ALA A 406 -24.84 25.46 0.13
N TYR A 407 -24.12 24.69 -0.67
CA TYR A 407 -23.74 24.99 -2.04
C TYR A 407 -23.99 23.76 -2.90
N GLU A 408 -24.66 23.96 -4.04
CA GLU A 408 -24.85 22.94 -5.07
C GLU A 408 -23.83 23.17 -6.17
N GLU A 409 -23.13 22.12 -6.56
CA GLU A 409 -22.15 22.14 -7.63
C GLU A 409 -22.48 21.04 -8.65
N HIS A 410 -22.14 21.31 -9.90
CA HIS A 410 -22.30 20.37 -11.02
C HIS A 410 -20.95 20.19 -11.71
N PHE A 411 -20.15 19.27 -11.19
CA PHE A 411 -18.83 18.99 -11.74
C PHE A 411 -18.92 18.12 -12.99
N LYS A 412 -18.08 18.44 -13.97
CA LYS A 412 -17.90 17.61 -15.18
C LYS A 412 -16.69 16.72 -15.00
N GLY A 413 -16.66 15.64 -15.78
CA GLY A 413 -15.53 14.73 -15.83
C GLY A 413 -15.83 13.36 -15.25
N THR A 414 -14.76 12.61 -15.05
CA THR A 414 -14.78 11.24 -14.54
C THR A 414 -15.09 11.20 -13.04
N ARG A 415 -15.34 10.01 -12.49
CA ARG A 415 -15.58 9.85 -11.05
C ARG A 415 -14.43 10.41 -10.20
N ALA A 416 -13.19 10.21 -10.62
CA ALA A 416 -12.01 10.74 -9.95
C ALA A 416 -11.97 12.28 -10.01
N GLU A 417 -12.23 12.87 -11.17
CA GLU A 417 -12.24 14.32 -11.37
C GLU A 417 -13.36 15.01 -10.58
N VAL A 418 -14.56 14.43 -10.53
CA VAL A 418 -15.67 14.97 -9.72
C VAL A 418 -15.31 14.97 -8.23
N ARG A 419 -14.69 13.88 -7.74
CA ARG A 419 -14.23 13.79 -6.35
C ARG A 419 -13.13 14.81 -6.06
N ALA A 420 -12.16 14.98 -6.96
CA ALA A 420 -11.07 15.93 -6.80
C ALA A 420 -11.57 17.39 -6.78
N GLN A 421 -12.45 17.76 -7.72
CA GLN A 421 -13.11 19.07 -7.75
C GLN A 421 -13.92 19.33 -6.47
N THR A 422 -14.60 18.30 -5.95
CA THR A 422 -15.32 18.40 -4.67
C THR A 422 -14.37 18.71 -3.51
N VAL A 423 -13.21 18.07 -3.45
CA VAL A 423 -12.19 18.33 -2.41
C VAL A 423 -11.68 19.77 -2.51
N ILE A 424 -11.34 20.23 -3.71
CA ILE A 424 -10.91 21.61 -3.97
C ILE A 424 -11.97 22.59 -3.49
N ARG A 425 -13.23 22.38 -3.86
CA ARG A 425 -14.32 23.26 -3.48
C ARG A 425 -14.52 23.29 -1.96
N ALA A 426 -14.44 22.13 -1.30
CA ALA A 426 -14.53 22.06 0.16
C ALA A 426 -13.42 22.85 0.84
N LEU A 427 -12.17 22.72 0.37
CA LEU A 427 -11.03 23.46 0.91
C LEU A 427 -11.16 24.97 0.69
N GLN A 428 -11.64 25.42 -0.47
CA GLN A 428 -11.93 26.83 -0.74
C GLN A 428 -12.99 27.40 0.19
N LEU A 429 -14.04 26.63 0.51
CA LEU A 429 -15.08 27.06 1.46
C LEU A 429 -14.51 27.22 2.86
N ILE A 430 -13.65 26.29 3.31
CA ILE A 430 -12.98 26.41 4.61
C ILE A 430 -12.04 27.62 4.61
N GLU A 431 -11.22 27.80 3.58
CA GLU A 431 -10.29 28.94 3.45
C GLU A 431 -11.04 30.28 3.52
N ALA A 432 -12.15 30.41 2.79
CA ALA A 432 -12.98 31.62 2.78
C ALA A 432 -13.61 31.90 4.16
N ALA A 433 -13.95 30.86 4.92
CA ALA A 433 -14.49 31.00 6.27
C ALA A 433 -13.45 31.34 7.32
N LEU A 434 -12.19 30.91 7.14
CA LEU A 434 -11.06 31.28 8.00
C LEU A 434 -10.52 32.69 7.73
N SER A 435 -10.83 33.25 6.56
CA SER A 435 -10.36 34.58 6.13
C SER A 435 -11.31 35.73 6.52
N GLN A 436 -12.42 35.42 7.18
CA GLN A 436 -13.41 36.36 7.72
C GLN A 436 -13.14 36.60 9.20
#